data_AF-A0A8T4A8G0-F1
#
_entry.id   AF-A0A8T4A8G0-F1
#
_cell.length_a   1.000
_cell.length_b   1.000
_cell.length_c   1.000
_cell.angle_alpha   90.00
_cell.angle_beta   90.00
_cell.angle_gamma   90.00
#
_symmetry.space_group_name_H-M   'P 1'
#
loop_
_entity.id
_entity.type
_entity.pdbx_description
1 polymer ?
#
loop_
_entity_poly.entity_id
_entity_poly.type
_entity_poly.pdbx_seq_one_letter_code
_entity_poly.pdbx_strand_id
1 'polypeptide(L)'
;MRVVKRFQKDLEHIDLISGIFDQVIRKFYYNLFIDRIEFILSDKNGFEIGDRSAKIFLNANDNFVRVGDQRAIRALILHQIAHIIVRQKGMETDQHHIEDVLANKELIKNGFSDDLFYYYYQQLIKKPEIKSFHEYLEINVPWLSFMHGKRHHDSMFLLKLARQIQHPSTFHTKGKKILKHMKRDLWDDEILRRTERHIKSRMT
;
A
#
# COMPACT_ATOMS: atom_id res chain seq x y z
N MET A 1 10.64 -13.14 -17.19
CA MET A 1 11.18 -12.31 -16.09
C MET A 1 12.19 -13.12 -15.27
N ARG A 2 13.41 -12.60 -15.06
CA ARG A 2 14.44 -13.11 -14.15
C ARG A 2 14.16 -12.62 -12.73
N VAL A 3 14.11 -13.53 -11.77
CA VAL A 3 13.98 -13.20 -10.35
C VAL A 3 15.34 -13.33 -9.67
N VAL A 4 15.72 -12.31 -8.90
CA VAL A 4 16.93 -12.32 -8.04
C VAL A 4 16.48 -12.06 -6.61
N LYS A 5 16.90 -12.89 -5.66
CA LYS A 5 16.61 -12.66 -4.23
C LYS A 5 17.92 -12.43 -3.49
N ARG A 6 17.97 -11.37 -2.69
CA ARG A 6 19.14 -11.01 -1.88
C ARG A 6 18.71 -10.97 -0.41
N PHE A 7 19.22 -11.94 0.35
CA PHE A 7 18.95 -12.09 1.77
C PHE A 7 20.25 -12.00 2.56
N GLN A 8 20.21 -11.35 3.73
CA GLN A 8 21.27 -11.51 4.72
C GLN A 8 21.16 -12.92 5.32
N LYS A 9 22.30 -13.57 5.60
CA LYS A 9 22.34 -15.00 5.96
C LYS A 9 21.70 -15.35 7.31
N ASP A 10 21.46 -14.37 8.17
CA ASP A 10 21.14 -14.59 9.59
C ASP A 10 19.71 -14.18 9.97
N LEU A 11 18.82 -14.02 8.98
CA LEU A 11 17.44 -13.62 9.23
C LEU A 11 16.52 -14.83 9.44
N GLU A 12 15.69 -14.76 10.47
CA GLU A 12 14.65 -15.76 10.70
C GLU A 12 13.62 -15.74 9.55
N HIS A 13 13.03 -16.89 9.26
CA HIS A 13 11.96 -17.04 8.26
C HIS A 13 12.30 -16.72 6.80
N ILE A 14 13.58 -16.66 6.39
CA ILE A 14 13.98 -16.39 5.00
C ILE A 14 13.26 -17.31 4.00
N ASP A 15 13.21 -18.61 4.27
CA ASP A 15 12.56 -19.59 3.38
C ASP A 15 11.07 -19.31 3.21
N LEU A 16 10.40 -18.93 4.30
CA LEU A 16 9.00 -18.54 4.29
C LEU A 16 8.78 -17.30 3.42
N ILE A 17 9.54 -16.23 3.68
CA ILE A 17 9.41 -14.96 2.94
C ILE A 17 9.72 -15.18 1.46
N SER A 18 10.78 -15.94 1.17
CA SER A 18 11.19 -16.35 -0.18
C SER A 18 10.07 -17.10 -0.90
N GLY A 19 9.41 -18.04 -0.23
CA GLY A 19 8.28 -18.80 -0.76
C GLY A 19 7.04 -17.94 -1.00
N ILE A 20 6.71 -17.02 -0.08
CA ILE A 20 5.60 -16.06 -0.25
C ILE A 20 5.87 -15.17 -1.46
N PHE A 21 7.09 -14.65 -1.60
CA PHE A 21 7.47 -13.82 -2.74
C PHE A 21 7.25 -14.55 -4.07
N ASP A 22 7.68 -15.82 -4.18
CA ASP A 22 7.47 -16.61 -5.40
C ASP A 22 5.99 -16.82 -5.72
N GLN A 23 5.18 -17.09 -4.70
CA GLN A 23 3.73 -17.23 -4.87
C GLN A 23 3.10 -15.94 -5.41
N VAL A 24 3.48 -14.80 -4.85
CA VAL A 24 2.93 -13.50 -5.29
C VAL A 24 3.37 -13.18 -6.71
N ILE A 25 4.67 -13.31 -7.02
CA ILE A 25 5.20 -13.00 -8.35
C ILE A 25 4.56 -13.84 -9.45
N ARG A 26 4.31 -15.14 -9.20
CA ARG A 26 3.62 -16.00 -10.17
C ARG A 26 2.22 -15.48 -10.50
N LYS A 27 1.50 -14.90 -9.55
CA LYS A 27 0.16 -14.34 -9.79
C LYS A 27 0.18 -13.04 -10.59
N PHE A 28 1.23 -12.23 -10.47
CA PHE A 28 1.35 -10.94 -11.16
C PHE A 28 2.26 -10.99 -12.40
N TYR A 29 2.77 -12.16 -12.77
CA TYR A 29 3.75 -12.32 -13.84
C TYR A 29 3.34 -11.62 -15.14
N TYR A 30 2.06 -11.71 -15.52
CA TYR A 30 1.53 -11.12 -16.75
C TYR A 30 1.25 -9.62 -16.66
N ASN A 31 1.20 -9.06 -15.46
CA ASN A 31 0.92 -7.64 -15.24
C ASN A 31 2.20 -6.79 -15.13
N LEU A 32 3.38 -7.45 -15.10
CA LEU A 32 4.66 -6.80 -14.89
C LEU A 32 5.46 -6.74 -16.20
N PHE A 33 5.61 -5.53 -16.74
CA PHE A 33 6.40 -5.28 -17.95
C PHE A 33 7.89 -5.09 -17.62
N ILE A 34 8.50 -6.05 -16.92
CA ILE A 34 9.92 -6.01 -16.52
C ILE A 34 10.64 -7.31 -16.87
N ASP A 35 11.92 -7.20 -17.21
CA ASP A 35 12.76 -8.36 -17.50
C ASP A 35 13.39 -8.93 -16.23
N ARG A 36 13.62 -8.09 -15.23
CA ARG A 36 14.29 -8.46 -13.98
C ARG A 36 13.59 -7.88 -12.77
N ILE A 37 13.37 -8.72 -11.76
CA ILE A 37 12.93 -8.25 -10.44
C ILE A 37 13.92 -8.71 -9.37
N GLU A 38 14.33 -7.77 -8.50
CA GLU A 38 15.15 -8.06 -7.33
C GLU A 38 14.31 -7.95 -6.07
N PHE A 39 14.37 -8.95 -5.20
CA PHE A 39 13.74 -8.92 -3.89
C PHE A 39 14.82 -8.84 -2.81
N ILE A 40 14.74 -7.81 -1.97
CA ILE A 40 15.79 -7.42 -1.03
C ILE A 40 15.17 -7.22 0.35
N LEU A 41 15.76 -7.84 1.37
CA LEU A 41 15.46 -7.49 2.76
C LEU A 41 16.27 -6.26 3.17
N SER A 42 15.60 -5.27 3.76
CA SER A 42 16.14 -3.93 4.08
C SER A 42 15.63 -3.45 5.45
N ASP A 43 15.93 -2.20 5.79
CA ASP A 43 15.43 -1.48 6.97
C ASP A 43 14.04 -0.83 6.77
N LYS A 44 13.55 -0.78 5.52
CA LYS A 44 12.28 -0.15 5.16
C LYS A 44 11.58 -0.86 4.02
N ASN A 45 10.25 -0.87 4.06
CA ASN A 45 9.44 -1.33 2.93
C ASN A 45 9.54 -0.33 1.78
N GLY A 46 9.55 -0.81 0.54
CA GLY A 46 9.55 0.08 -0.62
C GLY A 46 9.79 -0.66 -1.93
N PHE A 47 9.97 0.12 -2.99
CA PHE A 47 10.31 -0.38 -4.31
C PHE A 47 11.13 0.66 -5.09
N GLU A 48 11.87 0.19 -6.09
CA GLU A 48 12.56 1.01 -7.10
C GLU A 48 12.20 0.47 -8.48
N ILE A 49 12.02 1.36 -9.45
CA ILE A 49 11.76 1.01 -10.86
C ILE A 49 12.87 1.62 -11.70
N GLY A 50 13.43 0.82 -12.58
CA GLY A 50 14.24 1.25 -13.72
C GLY A 50 13.64 0.73 -15.03
N ASP A 51 14.26 1.05 -16.16
CA ASP A 51 13.68 0.87 -17.50
C ASP A 51 13.04 -0.51 -17.76
N ARG A 52 13.74 -1.60 -17.41
CA ARG A 52 13.24 -2.97 -17.53
C ARG A 52 13.50 -3.81 -16.28
N SER A 53 13.66 -3.15 -15.14
CA SER A 53 13.93 -3.81 -13.87
C SER A 53 13.21 -3.16 -12.71
N ALA A 54 12.80 -3.95 -11.73
CA ALA A 54 12.32 -3.42 -10.45
C ALA A 54 13.05 -4.05 -9.27
N LYS A 55 13.14 -3.32 -8.17
CA LYS A 55 13.55 -3.84 -6.87
C LYS A 55 12.40 -3.69 -5.89
N ILE A 56 12.21 -4.70 -5.06
CA ILE A 56 11.25 -4.69 -3.95
C ILE A 56 12.05 -4.83 -2.67
N PHE A 57 11.78 -3.93 -1.74
CA PHE A 57 12.38 -3.87 -0.42
C PHE A 57 11.34 -4.26 0.62
N LEU A 58 11.67 -5.21 1.47
CA LEU A 58 10.84 -5.61 2.61
C LEU A 58 11.63 -5.36 3.90
N ASN A 59 11.03 -4.62 4.82
CA ASN A 59 11.64 -4.29 6.11
C ASN A 59 11.78 -5.56 6.96
N ALA A 60 13.03 -6.00 7.16
CA ALA A 60 13.37 -7.15 7.99
C ALA A 60 12.96 -6.97 9.46
N ASN A 61 12.90 -5.72 9.93
CA ASN A 61 12.55 -5.38 11.31
C ASN A 61 11.04 -5.18 11.52
N ASP A 62 10.23 -5.29 10.47
CA ASP A 62 8.77 -5.23 10.59
C ASP A 62 8.27 -6.36 11.51
N ASN A 63 7.35 -6.04 12.41
CA ASN A 63 6.84 -7.01 13.38
C ASN A 63 6.21 -8.23 12.68
N PHE A 64 5.54 -8.05 11.54
CA PHE A 64 4.97 -9.17 10.78
C PHE A 64 6.04 -10.09 10.23
N VAL A 65 7.16 -9.53 9.79
CA VAL A 65 8.32 -10.29 9.29
C VAL A 65 8.95 -11.08 10.44
N ARG A 66 9.18 -10.42 11.58
CA ARG A 66 9.79 -11.04 12.77
C ARG A 66 8.97 -12.19 13.37
N VAL A 67 7.63 -12.09 13.34
CA VAL A 67 6.75 -13.16 13.87
C VAL A 67 6.33 -14.18 12.79
N GLY A 68 6.80 -14.02 11.55
CA GLY A 68 6.46 -14.93 10.45
C GLY A 68 4.98 -14.90 10.04
N ASP A 69 4.29 -13.76 10.17
CA ASP A 69 2.89 -13.62 9.76
C ASP A 69 2.77 -13.68 8.23
N GLN A 70 2.48 -14.87 7.71
CA GLN A 70 2.45 -15.12 6.27
C GLN A 70 1.49 -14.21 5.52
N ARG A 71 0.34 -13.89 6.11
CA ARG A 71 -0.72 -13.12 5.46
C ARG A 71 -0.34 -11.64 5.38
N ALA A 72 0.21 -11.10 6.46
CA ALA A 72 0.70 -9.73 6.46
C ALA A 72 1.96 -9.55 5.58
N ILE A 73 2.90 -10.49 5.62
CA ILE A 73 4.08 -10.49 4.72
C ILE A 73 3.63 -10.52 3.26
N ARG A 74 2.66 -11.37 2.93
CA ARG A 74 2.06 -11.42 1.58
C ARG A 74 1.47 -10.07 1.19
N ALA A 75 0.70 -9.43 2.07
CA ALA A 75 0.11 -8.12 1.81
C ALA A 75 1.17 -7.03 1.58
N LEU A 76 2.27 -7.03 2.35
CA LEU A 76 3.39 -6.10 2.17
C LEU A 76 4.02 -6.25 0.78
N ILE A 77 4.32 -7.48 0.36
CA ILE A 77 4.90 -7.76 -0.97
C ILE A 77 3.92 -7.39 -2.09
N LEU A 78 2.65 -7.75 -1.93
CA LEU A 78 1.58 -7.38 -2.86
C LEU A 78 1.50 -5.87 -3.05
N HIS A 79 1.57 -5.10 -1.97
CA HIS A 79 1.52 -3.64 -2.01
C HIS A 79 2.66 -3.08 -2.87
N GLN A 80 3.90 -3.54 -2.66
CA GLN A 80 5.04 -3.08 -3.46
C GLN A 80 4.89 -3.43 -4.94
N ILE A 81 4.37 -4.62 -5.26
CA ILE A 81 4.09 -5.03 -6.65
C ILE A 81 3.01 -4.17 -7.28
N ALA A 82 1.94 -3.86 -6.53
CA ALA A 82 0.87 -3.01 -7.02
C ALA A 82 1.36 -1.60 -7.33
N HIS A 83 2.24 -1.03 -6.50
CA HIS A 83 2.89 0.24 -6.83
C HIS A 83 3.70 0.18 -8.12
N ILE A 84 4.50 -0.88 -8.30
CA ILE A 84 5.25 -1.08 -9.55
C ILE A 84 4.30 -1.05 -10.74
N ILE A 85 3.19 -1.80 -10.67
CA ILE A 85 2.17 -1.84 -11.73
C ILE A 85 1.54 -0.47 -11.97
N VAL A 86 1.18 0.26 -10.91
CA VAL A 86 0.59 1.61 -11.02
C VAL A 86 1.54 2.57 -11.74
N ARG A 87 2.82 2.58 -11.37
CA ARG A 87 3.81 3.45 -12.03
C ARG A 87 4.09 3.03 -13.47
N GLN A 88 4.13 1.72 -13.77
CA GLN A 88 4.28 1.24 -15.15
C GLN A 88 3.11 1.63 -16.07
N LYS A 89 1.92 1.83 -15.51
CA LYS A 89 0.75 2.35 -16.22
C LYS A 89 0.78 3.88 -16.41
N GLY A 90 1.85 4.57 -15.98
CA GLY A 90 1.98 6.02 -16.07
C GLY A 90 1.20 6.81 -15.03
N MET A 91 0.68 6.15 -13.99
CA MET A 91 -0.13 6.76 -12.92
C MET A 91 0.73 7.17 -11.70
N GLU A 92 1.96 7.65 -11.94
CA GLU A 92 2.84 8.15 -10.88
C GLU A 92 2.30 9.46 -10.29
N THR A 93 2.49 9.66 -8.98
CA THR A 93 2.05 10.85 -8.26
C THR A 93 3.07 11.28 -7.21
N ASP A 94 3.23 12.58 -7.03
CA ASP A 94 4.05 13.15 -5.93
C ASP A 94 3.39 12.95 -4.55
N GLN A 95 2.13 12.48 -4.51
CA GLN A 95 1.34 12.33 -3.29
C GLN A 95 1.22 10.85 -2.93
N HIS A 96 2.07 10.39 -2.00
CA HIS A 96 2.16 8.98 -1.61
C HIS A 96 0.80 8.33 -1.26
N HIS A 97 -0.07 9.03 -0.51
CA HIS A 97 -1.41 8.54 -0.14
C HIS A 97 -2.33 8.29 -1.34
N ILE A 98 -2.18 9.04 -2.43
CA ILE A 98 -2.93 8.83 -3.67
C ILE A 98 -2.41 7.55 -4.33
N GLU A 99 -1.09 7.39 -4.41
CA GLU A 99 -0.45 6.20 -4.99
C GLU A 99 -0.88 4.92 -4.24
N ASP A 100 -0.92 4.97 -2.91
CA ASP A 100 -1.39 3.86 -2.08
C ASP A 100 -2.86 3.51 -2.37
N VAL A 101 -3.73 4.51 -2.56
CA VAL A 101 -5.13 4.25 -2.93
C VAL A 101 -5.19 3.53 -4.28
N LEU A 102 -4.40 3.94 -5.26
CA LEU A 102 -4.32 3.30 -6.58
C LEU A 102 -3.82 1.86 -6.48
N ALA A 103 -2.72 1.64 -5.75
CA ALA A 103 -2.12 0.33 -5.54
C ALA A 103 -3.09 -0.62 -4.84
N ASN A 104 -3.75 -0.18 -3.77
CA ASN A 104 -4.77 -0.95 -3.06
C ASN A 104 -5.95 -1.32 -3.94
N LYS A 105 -6.41 -0.38 -4.76
CA LYS A 105 -7.49 -0.63 -5.71
C LYS A 105 -7.09 -1.67 -6.76
N GLU A 106 -5.84 -1.65 -7.22
CA GLU A 106 -5.30 -2.69 -8.10
C GLU A 106 -5.29 -4.07 -7.41
N LEU A 107 -4.88 -4.14 -6.14
CA LEU A 107 -4.92 -5.39 -5.36
C LEU A 107 -6.33 -5.93 -5.18
N ILE A 108 -7.30 -5.06 -4.86
CA ILE A 108 -8.71 -5.43 -4.72
C ILE A 108 -9.25 -5.99 -6.04
N LYS A 109 -8.95 -5.34 -7.17
CA LYS A 109 -9.34 -5.82 -8.51
C LYS A 109 -8.78 -7.20 -8.83
N ASN A 110 -7.55 -7.47 -8.40
CA ASN A 110 -6.88 -8.76 -8.61
C ASN A 110 -7.24 -9.82 -7.54
N GLY A 111 -8.24 -9.57 -6.70
CA GLY A 111 -8.78 -10.56 -5.75
C GLY A 111 -8.02 -10.69 -4.42
N PHE A 112 -7.18 -9.71 -4.07
CA PHE A 112 -6.38 -9.71 -2.83
C PHE A 112 -6.97 -8.81 -1.73
N SER A 113 -8.26 -8.49 -1.82
CA SER A 113 -8.95 -7.64 -0.84
C SER A 113 -8.85 -8.18 0.58
N ASP A 114 -8.90 -9.50 0.76
CA ASP A 114 -8.94 -10.10 2.09
C ASP A 114 -7.55 -10.05 2.75
N ASP A 115 -6.47 -10.29 2.01
CA ASP A 115 -5.10 -10.11 2.51
C ASP A 115 -4.86 -8.66 2.91
N LEU A 116 -5.29 -7.72 2.06
CA LEU A 116 -5.15 -6.29 2.28
C LEU A 116 -5.97 -5.80 3.48
N PHE A 117 -7.20 -6.29 3.63
CA PHE A 117 -8.06 -5.96 4.77
C PHE A 117 -7.43 -6.43 6.08
N TYR A 118 -6.93 -7.67 6.12
CA TYR A 118 -6.25 -8.22 7.30
C TYR A 118 -5.05 -7.36 7.71
N TYR A 119 -4.21 -7.00 6.74
CA TYR A 119 -3.06 -6.13 6.97
C TYR A 119 -3.47 -4.79 7.59
N TYR A 120 -4.43 -4.09 7.00
CA TYR A 120 -4.86 -2.80 7.53
C TYR A 120 -5.57 -2.89 8.88
N TYR A 121 -6.37 -3.93 9.08
CA TYR A 121 -6.95 -4.21 10.40
C TYR A 121 -5.85 -4.33 11.47
N GLN A 122 -4.84 -5.16 11.22
CA GLN A 122 -3.73 -5.38 12.15
C GLN A 122 -2.91 -4.11 12.40
N GLN A 123 -2.69 -3.27 11.39
CA GLN A 123 -1.99 -1.99 11.54
C GLN A 123 -2.80 -1.00 12.38
N LEU A 124 -4.11 -0.88 12.13
CA LEU A 124 -4.97 0.09 12.83
C LEU A 124 -5.17 -0.29 14.30
N ILE A 125 -5.41 -1.56 14.64
CA ILE A 125 -5.65 -1.96 16.04
C ILE A 125 -4.41 -1.80 16.94
N LYS A 126 -3.21 -1.79 16.35
CA LYS A 126 -1.94 -1.63 17.07
C LYS A 126 -1.55 -0.16 17.24
N LYS A 127 -2.28 0.78 16.63
CA LYS A 127 -1.93 2.20 16.60
C LYS A 127 -2.73 2.98 17.66
N PRO A 128 -2.09 3.44 18.76
CA PRO A 128 -2.79 4.14 19.83
C PRO A 128 -3.12 5.60 19.48
N GLU A 129 -2.24 6.28 18.74
CA GLU A 129 -2.35 7.70 18.41
C GLU A 129 -1.74 8.03 17.04
N ILE A 130 -2.10 9.20 16.51
CA ILE A 130 -1.58 9.78 15.27
C ILE A 130 -0.75 11.02 15.60
N LYS A 131 0.52 11.01 15.20
CA LYS A 131 1.46 12.09 15.56
C LYS A 131 1.57 13.19 14.51
N SER A 132 1.09 12.94 13.29
CA SER A 132 1.20 13.89 12.18
C SER A 132 -0.04 13.90 11.29
N PHE A 133 -0.23 15.00 10.57
CA PHE A 133 -1.31 15.08 9.58
C PHE A 133 -1.10 14.08 8.42
N HIS A 134 0.16 13.74 8.12
CA HIS A 134 0.49 12.72 7.13
C HIS A 134 -0.04 11.35 7.56
N GLU A 135 0.29 10.92 8.79
CA GLU A 135 -0.24 9.68 9.36
C GLU A 135 -1.77 9.68 9.44
N TYR A 136 -2.39 10.85 9.67
CA TYR A 136 -3.85 10.96 9.63
C TYR A 136 -4.41 10.59 8.25
N LEU A 137 -3.75 11.02 7.16
CA LEU A 137 -4.13 10.64 5.81
C LEU A 137 -3.89 9.14 5.56
N GLU A 138 -2.73 8.61 5.97
CA GLU A 138 -2.37 7.19 5.82
C GLU A 138 -3.41 6.26 6.43
N ILE A 139 -3.81 6.48 7.69
CA ILE A 139 -4.79 5.60 8.34
C ILE A 139 -6.18 5.67 7.70
N ASN A 140 -6.44 6.70 6.88
CA ASN A 140 -7.67 6.89 6.14
C ASN A 140 -7.59 6.35 4.69
N VAL A 141 -6.41 6.02 4.18
CA VAL A 141 -6.26 5.35 2.87
C VAL A 141 -7.07 4.05 2.76
N PRO A 142 -7.07 3.14 3.76
CA PRO A 142 -7.72 1.83 3.62
C PRO A 142 -9.20 1.94 3.32
N TRP A 143 -9.96 2.74 4.06
CA TRP A 143 -11.40 2.82 3.82
C TRP A 143 -11.72 3.45 2.46
N LEU A 144 -10.90 4.39 1.96
CA LEU A 144 -11.04 4.98 0.62
C LEU A 144 -10.88 3.91 -0.47
N SER A 145 -9.88 3.03 -0.32
CA SER A 145 -9.61 1.96 -1.26
C SER A 145 -10.74 0.92 -1.34
N PHE A 146 -11.35 0.59 -0.19
CA PHE A 146 -12.42 -0.42 -0.10
C PHE A 146 -13.83 0.13 -0.37
N MET A 147 -13.98 1.44 -0.58
CA MET A 147 -15.30 2.08 -0.63
C MET A 147 -16.16 1.64 -1.83
N HIS A 148 -15.56 1.08 -2.89
CA HIS A 148 -16.25 0.76 -4.14
C HIS A 148 -16.63 -0.74 -4.24
N GLY A 149 -17.82 -1.02 -4.79
CA GLY A 149 -18.30 -2.37 -5.08
C GLY A 149 -18.92 -3.10 -3.88
N LYS A 150 -18.82 -4.44 -3.86
CA LYS A 150 -19.42 -5.32 -2.84
C LYS A 150 -18.73 -5.24 -1.46
N ARG A 151 -17.70 -4.40 -1.30
CA ARG A 151 -16.83 -4.29 -0.11
C ARG A 151 -17.17 -3.10 0.80
N HIS A 152 -18.37 -2.55 0.66
CA HIS A 152 -18.81 -1.40 1.46
C HIS A 152 -18.72 -1.64 2.98
N HIS A 153 -19.01 -2.87 3.44
CA HIS A 153 -18.89 -3.23 4.85
C HIS A 153 -17.45 -3.11 5.37
N ASP A 154 -16.48 -3.61 4.62
CA ASP A 154 -15.05 -3.55 4.96
C ASP A 154 -14.57 -2.09 5.05
N SER A 155 -14.98 -1.26 4.09
CA SER A 155 -14.70 0.19 4.09
C SER A 155 -15.24 0.88 5.34
N MET A 156 -16.52 0.66 5.66
CA MET A 156 -17.15 1.29 6.82
C MET A 156 -16.55 0.81 8.14
N PHE A 157 -16.13 -0.45 8.21
CA PHE A 157 -15.44 -1.01 9.38
C PHE A 157 -14.08 -0.35 9.58
N LEU A 158 -13.24 -0.29 8.54
CA LEU A 158 -11.93 0.37 8.61
C LEU A 158 -12.05 1.86 8.94
N LEU A 159 -13.06 2.55 8.40
CA LEU A 159 -13.33 3.95 8.75
C LEU A 159 -13.69 4.12 10.23
N LYS A 160 -14.47 3.21 10.81
CA LYS A 160 -14.81 3.25 12.23
C LYS A 160 -13.57 3.05 13.11
N LEU A 161 -12.73 2.07 12.78
CA LEU A 161 -11.47 1.83 13.50
C LEU A 161 -10.54 3.04 13.42
N ALA A 162 -10.34 3.60 12.22
CA ALA A 162 -9.51 4.78 12.01
C ALA A 162 -9.94 5.98 12.88
N ARG A 163 -11.25 6.16 13.11
CA ARG A 163 -11.81 7.23 13.95
C ARG A 163 -11.63 7.01 15.45
N GLN A 164 -11.33 5.81 15.90
CA GLN A 164 -11.10 5.50 17.31
C GLN A 164 -9.67 5.81 17.75
N ILE A 165 -8.73 5.95 16.80
CA ILE A 165 -7.33 6.28 17.08
C ILE A 165 -7.24 7.74 17.52
N GLN A 166 -6.48 8.02 18.58
CA GLN A 166 -6.36 9.38 19.14
C GLN A 166 -5.65 10.32 18.16
N HIS A 167 -6.23 11.50 17.92
CA HIS A 167 -5.63 12.52 17.05
C HIS A 167 -6.18 13.92 17.33
N PRO A 168 -5.42 15.00 17.01
CA PRO A 168 -5.91 16.37 17.10
C PRO A 168 -7.19 16.59 16.28
N SER A 169 -8.15 17.34 16.83
CA SER A 169 -9.42 17.68 16.14
C SER A 169 -9.21 18.48 14.85
N THR A 170 -8.12 19.27 14.79
CA THR A 170 -7.71 20.04 13.62
C THR A 170 -7.44 19.18 12.39
N PHE A 171 -7.00 17.93 12.57
CA PHE A 171 -6.77 16.99 11.47
C PHE A 171 -8.08 16.59 10.80
N HIS A 172 -9.16 16.43 11.57
CA HIS A 172 -10.47 16.12 11.01
C HIS A 172 -10.97 17.24 10.09
N THR A 173 -10.86 18.49 10.55
CA THR A 173 -11.32 19.67 9.80
C THR A 173 -10.53 19.87 8.50
N LYS A 174 -9.19 19.76 8.56
CA LYS A 174 -8.31 19.85 7.39
C LYS A 174 -8.51 18.67 6.43
N GLY A 175 -8.51 17.46 6.99
CA GLY A 175 -8.59 16.21 6.25
C GLY A 175 -9.92 15.99 5.54
N LYS A 176 -11.06 16.42 6.11
CA LYS A 176 -12.39 16.21 5.51
C LYS A 176 -12.49 16.67 4.05
N LYS A 177 -11.86 17.79 3.69
CA LYS A 177 -11.86 18.31 2.32
C LYS A 177 -10.98 17.45 1.39
N ILE A 178 -9.78 17.10 1.84
CA ILE A 178 -8.83 16.25 1.10
C ILE A 178 -9.42 14.87 0.86
N LEU A 179 -9.91 14.22 1.91
CA LEU A 179 -10.52 12.88 1.84
C LEU A 179 -11.77 12.87 0.96
N LYS A 180 -12.60 13.92 0.99
CA LYS A 180 -13.75 14.05 0.08
C LYS A 180 -13.32 14.10 -1.39
N HIS A 181 -12.15 14.65 -1.68
CA HIS A 181 -11.64 14.74 -3.04
C HIS A 181 -11.03 13.42 -3.50
N MET A 182 -10.22 12.77 -2.67
CA MET A 182 -9.68 11.42 -2.92
C MET A 182 -10.76 10.34 -3.04
N LYS A 183 -11.93 10.57 -2.43
CA LYS A 183 -13.11 9.71 -2.54
C LYS A 183 -13.62 9.57 -3.99
N ARG A 184 -13.33 10.52 -4.87
CA ARG A 184 -13.70 10.44 -6.29
C ARG A 184 -12.80 9.40 -6.97
N ASP A 185 -13.38 8.54 -7.80
CA ASP A 185 -12.68 7.39 -8.35
C ASP A 185 -11.38 7.77 -9.10
N LEU A 186 -10.24 7.55 -8.45
CA LEU A 186 -8.90 7.75 -8.99
C LEU A 186 -8.56 6.64 -10.00
N TRP A 187 -9.11 6.69 -11.21
CA TRP A 187 -8.75 5.77 -12.30
C TRP A 187 -8.45 6.48 -13.62
N ASP A 188 -8.71 7.78 -13.67
CA ASP A 188 -8.59 8.62 -14.84
C ASP A 188 -7.52 9.68 -14.56
N ASP A 189 -6.60 9.87 -15.51
CA ASP A 189 -5.48 10.80 -15.40
C ASP A 189 -5.93 12.25 -15.12
N GLU A 190 -7.06 12.68 -15.69
CA GLU A 190 -7.63 14.00 -15.43
C GLU A 190 -8.11 14.12 -13.98
N ILE A 191 -8.81 13.09 -13.48
CA ILE A 191 -9.27 13.04 -12.08
C ILE A 191 -8.07 12.98 -11.13
N LEU A 192 -7.03 12.22 -11.47
CA LEU A 192 -5.78 12.13 -10.73
C LEU A 192 -5.10 13.50 -10.62
N ARG A 193 -4.81 14.15 -11.76
CA ARG A 193 -4.17 15.49 -11.80
C ARG A 193 -5.00 16.57 -11.10
N ARG A 194 -6.33 16.49 -11.20
CA ARG A 194 -7.23 17.39 -10.44
C ARG A 194 -7.16 17.11 -8.95
N THR A 195 -6.94 15.86 -8.55
CA THR A 195 -6.75 15.47 -7.15
C THR A 195 -5.47 16.03 -6.59
N GLU A 196 -4.35 15.84 -7.28
CA GLU A 196 -3.06 16.38 -6.87
C GLU A 196 -3.06 17.89 -6.71
N ARG A 197 -3.58 18.63 -7.70
CA ARG A 197 -3.65 20.10 -7.64
C ARG A 197 -4.43 20.59 -6.42
N HIS A 198 -5.52 19.91 -6.07
CA HIS A 198 -6.33 20.25 -4.91
C HIS A 198 -5.62 19.96 -3.58
N ILE A 199 -4.88 18.85 -3.50
CA ILE A 199 -4.11 18.52 -2.29
C ILE A 199 -2.95 19.51 -2.12
N LYS A 200 -2.17 19.77 -3.18
CA LYS A 200 -1.06 20.73 -3.16
C LYS A 200 -1.50 22.11 -2.65
N SER A 201 -2.62 22.65 -3.16
CA SER A 201 -3.13 23.96 -2.73
C SER A 201 -3.68 24.03 -1.29
N ARG A 202 -3.80 22.89 -0.60
CA ARG A 202 -4.31 22.80 0.78
C ARG A 202 -3.22 22.47 1.79
N MET A 203 -2.03 22.08 1.31
CA MET A 203 -0.86 21.78 2.13
C MET A 203 0.07 22.99 2.29
N THR A 204 0.07 23.91 1.31
CA THR A 204 0.69 25.25 1.39
C THR A 204 -0.16 26.20 2.20
#